data_AF-A0A351BHV8-F1
#
_entry.id   AF-A0A351BHV8-F1
#
_cell.length_a   1.000
_cell.length_b   1.000
_cell.length_c   1.000
_cell.angle_alpha   90.00
_cell.angle_beta   90.00
_cell.angle_gamma   90.00
#
_symmetry.space_group_name_H-M   'P 1'
#
loop_
_entity.id
_entity.type
_entity.pdbx_description
1 polymer ?
#
loop_
_entity_poly.entity_id
_entity_poly.type
_entity_poly.pdbx_seq_one_letter_code
_entity_poly.pdbx_strand_id
1 'polypeptide(L)'
;RLLRAQRACCVPVAQMMPPSVPLERCFLDMFRNEWRLAQPAAAAVRPLARVAIVDEAPAEQYLAPEFELFRQLFAANGIEALVADAAELSYDGERLRCRGEVVDLVYNRLTDFALAEPGNDSLLQAYLPDAVVLTPHPRTHALYADKRNLLALS
;
A
#
# COMPACT_ATOMS: atom_id res chain seq x y z
N ARG A 1 18.34 7.80 -12.64
CA ARG A 1 19.44 8.67 -13.18
C ARG A 1 19.27 9.05 -14.66
N LEU A 2 18.53 8.29 -15.48
CA LEU A 2 18.25 8.64 -16.88
C LEU A 2 17.27 9.84 -17.08
N LEU A 3 16.34 10.08 -16.15
CA LEU A 3 15.36 11.18 -16.25
C LEU A 3 15.96 12.59 -16.09
N ARG A 4 17.18 12.73 -15.54
CA ARG A 4 17.85 14.05 -15.45
C ARG A 4 18.49 14.47 -16.77
N ALA A 5 18.89 13.51 -17.61
CA ALA A 5 19.64 13.80 -18.83
C ALA A 5 18.79 14.45 -19.93
N GLN A 6 17.48 14.21 -19.96
CA GLN A 6 16.58 14.76 -20.98
C GLN A 6 16.17 16.22 -20.75
N ARG A 7 16.30 16.75 -19.52
CA ARG A 7 15.95 18.15 -19.20
C ARG A 7 17.00 19.17 -19.67
N ALA A 8 18.21 18.73 -20.00
CA ALA A 8 19.32 19.63 -20.31
C ALA A 8 19.34 20.12 -21.78
N CYS A 9 18.59 19.51 -22.69
CA CYS A 9 18.72 19.81 -24.12
C CYS A 9 17.82 20.94 -24.63
N CYS A 10 16.72 21.30 -23.95
CA CYS A 10 15.75 22.29 -24.46
C CYS A 10 15.08 23.09 -23.32
N VAL A 11 15.69 24.23 -22.93
CA VAL A 11 15.17 25.16 -21.91
C VAL A 11 13.71 25.64 -22.15
N PRO A 12 13.23 25.87 -23.39
CA PRO A 12 11.85 26.32 -23.60
C PRO A 12 10.79 25.25 -23.29
N VAL A 13 11.15 23.96 -23.39
CA VAL A 13 10.21 22.84 -23.19
C VAL A 13 10.05 22.54 -21.69
N ALA A 14 11.09 22.78 -20.89
CA ALA A 14 11.06 22.54 -19.44
C ALA A 14 10.04 23.43 -18.70
N GLN A 15 9.69 24.60 -19.25
CA GLN A 15 8.72 25.55 -18.68
C GLN A 15 7.26 25.19 -19.00
N MET A 16 7.02 24.31 -19.98
CA MET A 16 5.68 23.87 -20.39
C MET A 16 5.26 22.53 -19.76
N MET A 17 6.16 21.86 -19.04
CA MET A 17 5.84 20.61 -18.35
C MET A 17 5.36 20.90 -16.92
N PRO A 18 4.31 20.21 -16.43
CA PRO A 18 3.92 20.31 -15.03
C PRO A 18 5.12 20.00 -14.14
N PRO A 19 5.23 20.64 -12.95
CA PRO A 19 6.32 20.34 -12.04
C PRO A 19 6.34 18.84 -11.77
N SER A 20 7.51 18.22 -11.93
CA SER A 20 7.68 16.81 -11.61
C SER A 20 7.47 16.66 -10.11
N VAL A 21 6.30 16.20 -9.68
CA VAL A 21 6.09 15.79 -8.30
C VAL A 21 7.05 14.63 -8.02
N PRO A 22 7.86 14.67 -6.95
CA PRO A 22 8.71 13.55 -6.60
C PRO A 22 7.86 12.28 -6.49
N LEU A 23 8.25 11.21 -7.18
CA LEU A 23 7.50 9.95 -7.23
C LEU A 23 7.14 9.42 -5.82
N GLU A 24 8.08 9.54 -4.89
CA GLU A 24 7.90 9.23 -3.46
C GLU A 24 6.71 9.96 -2.83
N ARG A 25 6.55 11.25 -3.16
CA ARG A 25 5.44 12.07 -2.66
C ARG A 25 4.11 11.63 -3.27
N CYS A 26 4.06 11.38 -4.58
CA CYS A 26 2.87 10.83 -5.21
C CYS A 26 2.47 9.49 -4.59
N PHE A 27 3.46 8.62 -4.34
CA PHE A 27 3.25 7.33 -3.69
C PHE A 27 2.64 7.53 -2.30
N LEU A 28 3.26 8.31 -1.42
CA LEU A 28 2.73 8.57 -0.07
C LEU A 28 1.33 9.21 -0.08
N ASP A 29 1.09 10.16 -1.00
CA ASP A 29 -0.20 10.85 -1.11
C ASP A 29 -1.30 9.88 -1.57
N MET A 30 -0.99 8.85 -2.35
CA MET A 30 -1.92 7.77 -2.70
C MET A 30 -2.39 7.03 -1.44
N PHE A 31 -1.48 6.55 -0.57
CA PHE A 31 -1.83 5.84 0.66
C PHE A 31 -2.67 6.71 1.61
N ARG A 32 -2.26 7.97 1.81
CA ARG A 32 -3.01 8.93 2.62
C ARG A 32 -4.41 9.15 2.07
N ASN A 33 -4.55 9.26 0.75
CA ASN A 33 -5.83 9.48 0.11
C ASN A 33 -6.75 8.25 0.19
N GLU A 34 -6.23 7.05 -0.04
CA GLU A 34 -7.00 5.82 0.11
C GLU A 34 -7.51 5.64 1.54
N TRP A 35 -6.63 5.83 2.53
CA TRP A 35 -7.03 5.79 3.94
C TRP A 35 -8.10 6.83 4.27
N ARG A 36 -7.95 8.07 3.79
CA ARG A 36 -8.92 9.15 3.99
C ARG A 36 -10.28 8.84 3.37
N LEU A 37 -10.31 8.21 2.19
CA LEU A 37 -11.54 7.86 1.49
C LEU A 37 -12.25 6.68 2.14
N ALA A 38 -11.50 5.68 2.61
CA ALA A 38 -12.05 4.51 3.28
C ALA A 38 -12.51 4.81 4.71
N GLN A 39 -11.78 5.66 5.44
CA GLN A 39 -12.04 5.97 6.86
C GLN A 39 -12.24 7.47 7.12
N PRO A 40 -13.24 8.13 6.50
CA PRO A 40 -13.40 9.60 6.53
C PRO A 40 -13.59 10.14 7.95
N ALA A 41 -14.30 9.42 8.82
CA ALA A 41 -14.51 9.82 10.21
C ALA A 41 -13.21 9.80 11.03
N ALA A 42 -12.39 8.76 10.88
CA ALA A 42 -11.09 8.69 11.55
C ALA A 42 -10.10 9.72 10.98
N ALA A 43 -10.09 9.87 9.66
CA ALA A 43 -9.23 10.82 8.95
C ALA A 43 -9.56 12.30 9.23
N ALA A 44 -10.77 12.61 9.69
CA ALA A 44 -11.13 13.95 10.15
C ALA A 44 -10.47 14.31 11.50
N VAL A 45 -10.09 13.30 12.30
CA VAL A 45 -9.56 13.50 13.67
C VAL A 45 -8.05 13.33 13.73
N ARG A 46 -7.47 12.47 12.89
CA ARG A 46 -6.02 12.22 12.86
C ARG A 46 -5.54 11.85 11.45
N PRO A 47 -4.23 11.97 11.15
CA PRO A 47 -3.66 11.42 9.93
C PRO A 47 -3.48 9.90 9.99
N LEU A 48 -3.18 9.30 8.83
CA LEU A 48 -2.69 7.92 8.72
C LEU A 48 -1.43 7.78 9.57
N ALA A 49 -1.46 6.89 10.57
CA ALA A 49 -0.39 6.74 11.54
C ALA A 49 0.43 5.48 11.29
N ARG A 50 -0.20 4.34 10.90
CA ARG A 50 0.52 3.07 10.76
C ARG A 50 0.15 2.26 9.52
N VAL A 51 1.18 1.85 8.78
CA VAL A 51 1.08 0.95 7.62
C VAL A 51 1.77 -0.38 7.90
N ALA A 52 1.10 -1.50 7.66
CA ALA A 52 1.73 -2.82 7.63
C ALA A 52 1.94 -3.25 6.17
N ILE A 53 3.19 -3.53 5.79
CA ILE A 53 3.56 -4.14 4.51
C ILE A 53 3.51 -5.66 4.75
N VAL A 54 2.54 -6.33 4.13
CA VAL A 54 2.18 -7.71 4.44
C VAL A 54 2.44 -8.61 3.25
N ASP A 55 3.23 -9.66 3.46
CA ASP A 55 3.51 -10.72 2.48
C ASP A 55 3.62 -12.08 3.22
N GLU A 56 3.80 -13.17 2.47
CA GLU A 56 4.15 -14.48 3.03
C GLU A 56 5.67 -14.59 3.20
N ALA A 57 6.13 -14.88 4.42
CA ALA A 57 7.55 -14.97 4.79
C ALA A 57 8.41 -13.82 4.21
N PRO A 58 8.07 -12.54 4.49
CA PRO A 58 8.63 -11.39 3.76
C PRO A 58 10.16 -11.27 3.84
N ALA A 59 10.79 -11.84 4.87
CA ALA A 59 12.25 -11.85 5.02
C ALA A 59 12.95 -12.84 4.06
N GLU A 60 12.24 -13.86 3.60
CA GLU A 60 12.74 -14.89 2.67
C GLU A 60 12.46 -14.53 1.21
N GLN A 61 11.58 -13.55 0.98
CA GLN A 61 11.25 -13.07 -0.35
C GLN A 61 12.45 -12.37 -1.00
N TYR A 62 12.62 -12.59 -2.31
CA TYR A 62 13.56 -11.81 -3.13
C TYR A 62 13.31 -10.30 -3.03
N LEU A 63 12.06 -9.91 -2.74
CA LEU A 63 11.60 -8.53 -2.60
C LEU A 63 11.81 -7.94 -1.19
N ALA A 64 12.40 -8.67 -0.24
CA ALA A 64 12.69 -8.15 1.11
C ALA A 64 13.38 -6.77 1.12
N PRO A 65 14.38 -6.49 0.25
CA PRO A 65 14.98 -5.15 0.18
C PRO A 65 13.99 -4.07 -0.26
N GLU A 66 13.03 -4.38 -1.13
CA GLU A 66 11.99 -3.44 -1.57
C GLU A 66 11.03 -3.09 -0.42
N PHE A 67 10.62 -4.09 0.38
CA PHE A 67 9.76 -3.86 1.55
C PHE A 67 10.44 -2.95 2.56
N GLU A 68 11.74 -3.14 2.78
CA GLU A 68 12.52 -2.30 3.68
C GLU A 68 12.64 -0.85 3.16
N LEU A 69 12.80 -0.65 1.85
CA LEU A 69 12.79 0.68 1.25
C LEU A 69 11.44 1.39 1.47
N PHE A 70 10.32 0.70 1.30
CA PHE A 70 9.00 1.27 1.59
C PHE A 70 8.80 1.56 3.08
N ARG A 71 9.26 0.65 3.95
CA ARG A 71 9.21 0.86 5.41
C ARG A 71 9.95 2.14 5.81
N GLN A 72 11.15 2.33 5.27
CA GLN A 72 11.95 3.54 5.49
C GLN A 72 11.29 4.78 4.91
N LEU A 73 10.69 4.68 3.70
CA LEU A 73 9.98 5.78 3.08
C LEU A 73 8.80 6.27 3.93
N PHE A 74 7.97 5.36 4.43
CA PHE A 74 6.86 5.71 5.33
C PHE A 74 7.38 6.32 6.64
N ALA A 75 8.36 5.68 7.28
CA ALA A 75 8.93 6.13 8.55
C ALA A 75 9.54 7.54 8.44
N ALA A 76 10.28 7.81 7.36
CA ALA A 76 10.85 9.13 7.07
C ALA A 76 9.78 10.22 6.87
N ASN A 77 8.52 9.84 6.64
CA ASN A 77 7.40 10.73 6.41
C ASN A 77 6.35 10.70 7.53
N GLY A 78 6.75 10.25 8.73
CA GLY A 78 5.93 10.28 9.94
C GLY A 78 4.81 9.24 9.98
N ILE A 79 4.88 8.22 9.12
CA ILE A 79 3.97 7.07 9.13
C ILE A 79 4.77 5.88 9.65
N GLU A 80 4.36 5.33 10.79
CA GLU A 80 4.98 4.12 11.29
C GLU A 80 4.75 2.97 10.31
N ALA A 81 5.80 2.18 10.05
CA ALA A 81 5.71 1.10 9.09
C ALA A 81 6.33 -0.20 9.62
N LEU A 82 5.62 -1.29 9.40
CA LEU A 82 6.00 -2.65 9.75
C LEU A 82 6.10 -3.48 8.48
N VAL A 83 7.07 -4.39 8.41
CA VAL A 83 7.07 -5.51 7.44
C VAL A 83 6.73 -6.76 8.24
N ALA A 84 5.69 -7.46 7.83
CA ALA A 84 5.10 -8.56 8.60
C ALA A 84 4.63 -9.70 7.71
N ASP A 85 4.76 -10.91 8.23
CA ASP A 85 4.04 -12.05 7.70
C ASP A 85 2.54 -11.91 8.00
N ALA A 86 1.67 -12.38 7.10
CA ALA A 86 0.23 -12.37 7.32
C ALA A 86 -0.18 -13.09 8.61
N ALA A 87 0.52 -14.16 8.99
CA ALA A 87 0.29 -14.92 10.21
C ALA A 87 0.64 -14.15 11.51
N GLU A 88 1.39 -13.04 11.41
CA GLU A 88 1.67 -12.15 12.55
C GLU A 88 0.53 -11.17 12.83
N LEU A 89 -0.51 -11.17 11.98
CA LEU A 89 -1.70 -10.35 12.15
C LEU A 89 -2.70 -11.01 13.09
N SER A 90 -3.33 -10.17 13.90
CA SER A 90 -4.42 -10.55 14.79
C SER A 90 -5.54 -9.54 14.68
N TYR A 91 -6.78 -10.02 14.63
CA TYR A 91 -7.96 -9.18 14.63
C TYR A 91 -8.75 -9.44 15.91
N ASP A 92 -8.99 -8.40 16.70
CA ASP A 92 -9.69 -8.50 17.99
C ASP A 92 -11.22 -8.31 17.88
N GLY A 93 -11.74 -8.22 16.65
CA GLY A 93 -13.15 -7.91 16.38
C GLY A 93 -13.44 -6.43 16.15
N GLU A 94 -12.49 -5.55 16.47
CA GLU A 94 -12.60 -4.10 16.23
C GLU A 94 -11.43 -3.55 15.42
N ARG A 95 -10.20 -4.02 15.69
CA ARG A 95 -8.97 -3.48 15.12
C ARG A 95 -8.02 -4.59 14.68
N LEU A 96 -7.43 -4.41 13.51
CA LEU A 96 -6.30 -5.24 13.09
C LEU A 96 -5.05 -4.81 13.84
N ARG A 97 -4.27 -5.77 14.33
CA ARG A 97 -3.00 -5.56 15.01
C ARG A 97 -1.91 -6.42 14.40
N CYS A 98 -0.71 -5.86 14.34
CA CYS A 98 0.50 -6.58 14.01
C CYS A 98 1.46 -6.46 15.18
N ARG A 99 1.91 -7.57 15.78
CA ARG A 99 2.81 -7.57 16.96
C ARG A 99 2.32 -6.65 18.10
N GLY A 100 1.01 -6.61 18.34
CA GLY A 100 0.35 -5.79 19.37
C GLY A 100 -0.06 -4.37 18.92
N GLU A 101 0.49 -3.89 17.80
CA GLU A 101 0.31 -2.54 17.31
C GLU A 101 -0.87 -2.42 16.35
N VAL A 102 -1.79 -1.47 16.59
CA VAL A 102 -2.95 -1.21 15.72
C VAL A 102 -2.50 -0.78 14.32
N VAL A 103 -3.02 -1.42 13.29
CA VAL A 103 -2.72 -1.14 11.87
C VAL A 103 -3.86 -0.32 11.27
N ASP A 104 -3.56 0.81 10.67
CA ASP A 104 -4.57 1.64 9.99
C ASP A 104 -4.81 1.18 8.56
N LEU A 105 -3.73 0.78 7.89
CA LEU A 105 -3.72 0.39 6.49
C LEU A 105 -2.73 -0.75 6.27
N VAL A 106 -3.11 -1.74 5.47
CA VAL A 106 -2.27 -2.82 5.01
C VAL A 106 -1.87 -2.57 3.56
N TYR A 107 -0.57 -2.44 3.32
CA TYR A 107 0.01 -2.53 1.99
C TYR A 107 0.21 -4.00 1.63
N ASN A 108 -0.77 -4.57 0.93
CA ASN A 108 -0.85 -5.94 0.53
C ASN A 108 0.18 -6.28 -0.56
N ARG A 109 1.08 -7.20 -0.24
CA ARG A 109 2.06 -7.79 -1.16
C ARG A 109 1.83 -9.28 -1.36
N LEU A 110 0.82 -9.86 -0.73
CA LEU A 110 0.40 -11.25 -0.91
C LEU A 110 0.03 -11.51 -2.36
N THR A 111 0.36 -12.70 -2.83
CA THR A 111 -0.06 -13.18 -4.16
C THR A 111 -1.51 -13.67 -4.16
N ASP A 112 -2.00 -14.13 -3.00
CA ASP A 112 -3.40 -14.44 -2.77
C ASP A 112 -4.21 -13.16 -2.51
N PHE A 113 -4.63 -12.49 -3.58
CA PHE A 113 -5.47 -11.30 -3.49
C PHE A 113 -6.86 -11.57 -2.92
N ALA A 114 -7.35 -12.82 -2.97
CA ALA A 114 -8.65 -13.17 -2.43
C ALA A 114 -8.62 -13.35 -0.91
N LEU A 115 -7.42 -13.43 -0.31
CA LEU A 115 -7.20 -13.75 1.10
C LEU A 115 -7.89 -15.06 1.50
N ALA A 116 -7.92 -16.03 0.58
CA ALA A 116 -8.55 -17.34 0.75
C ALA A 116 -7.65 -18.33 1.50
N GLU A 117 -6.33 -18.12 1.49
CA GLU A 117 -5.39 -18.97 2.22
C GLU A 117 -5.55 -18.77 3.74
N PRO A 118 -5.51 -19.85 4.56
CA PRO A 118 -5.76 -19.77 6.01
C PRO A 118 -4.84 -18.80 6.77
N GLY A 119 -3.61 -18.59 6.28
CA GLY A 119 -2.67 -17.62 6.86
C GLY A 119 -3.17 -16.17 6.81
N ASN A 120 -4.16 -15.88 5.96
CA ASN A 120 -4.73 -14.56 5.76
C ASN A 120 -6.01 -14.32 6.58
N ASP A 121 -6.47 -15.29 7.39
CA ASP A 121 -7.76 -15.25 8.08
C ASP A 121 -7.97 -13.97 8.92
N SER A 122 -6.96 -13.58 9.72
CA SER A 122 -7.03 -12.34 10.52
C SER A 122 -7.19 -11.09 9.64
N LEU A 123 -6.50 -11.05 8.51
CA LEU A 123 -6.59 -9.95 7.56
C LEU A 123 -7.95 -9.93 6.85
N LEU A 124 -8.45 -11.09 6.42
CA LEU A 124 -9.76 -11.23 5.81
C LEU A 124 -10.87 -10.80 6.77
N GLN A 125 -10.82 -11.24 8.03
CA GLN A 125 -11.81 -10.89 9.05
C GLN A 125 -11.82 -9.40 9.41
N ALA A 126 -10.68 -8.71 9.31
CA ALA A 126 -10.62 -7.26 9.48
C ALA A 126 -11.06 -6.49 8.21
N TYR A 127 -10.75 -7.02 7.02
CA TYR A 127 -11.09 -6.39 5.76
C TYR A 127 -12.60 -6.43 5.47
N LEU A 128 -13.27 -7.57 5.73
CA LEU A 128 -14.70 -7.73 5.45
C LEU A 128 -15.63 -6.68 6.12
N PRO A 129 -15.43 -6.29 7.39
CA PRO A 129 -16.19 -5.24 8.06
C PRO A 129 -15.57 -3.83 7.92
N ASP A 130 -14.63 -3.62 6.99
CA ASP A 130 -13.91 -2.35 6.79
C ASP A 130 -13.12 -1.87 8.04
N ALA A 131 -12.68 -2.79 8.91
CA ALA A 131 -11.91 -2.46 10.11
C ALA A 131 -10.45 -2.09 9.80
N VAL A 132 -9.97 -2.39 8.59
CA VAL A 132 -8.65 -1.99 8.09
C VAL A 132 -8.74 -1.62 6.61
N VAL A 133 -7.94 -0.66 6.18
CA VAL A 133 -7.84 -0.31 4.76
C VAL A 133 -6.84 -1.24 4.09
N LEU A 134 -7.23 -1.92 3.01
CA LEU A 134 -6.35 -2.84 2.27
C LEU A 134 -6.02 -2.27 0.89
N THR A 135 -4.72 -2.10 0.61
CA THR A 135 -4.23 -1.56 -0.67
C THR A 135 -3.11 -2.41 -1.26
N PRO A 136 -3.11 -2.70 -2.58
CA PRO A 136 -4.18 -2.42 -3.51
C PRO A 136 -5.47 -3.18 -3.13
N HIS A 137 -6.61 -2.56 -3.40
CA HIS A 137 -7.91 -3.12 -3.02
C HIS A 137 -8.15 -4.44 -3.78
N PRO A 138 -8.47 -5.57 -3.10
CA PRO A 138 -8.68 -6.87 -3.73
C PRO A 138 -9.66 -6.87 -4.90
N ARG A 139 -10.80 -6.17 -4.75
CA ARG A 139 -11.80 -6.04 -5.84
C ARG A 139 -11.23 -5.34 -7.08
N THR A 140 -10.34 -4.38 -6.92
CA THR A 140 -9.67 -3.71 -8.05
C THR A 140 -8.72 -4.69 -8.74
N HIS A 141 -7.97 -5.49 -7.98
CA HIS A 141 -7.10 -6.51 -8.57
C HIS A 141 -7.91 -7.62 -9.27
N ALA A 142 -9.02 -8.11 -8.70
CA ALA A 142 -9.87 -9.11 -9.33
C ALA A 142 -10.52 -8.61 -10.64
N LEU A 143 -10.88 -7.33 -10.72
CA LEU A 143 -11.45 -6.73 -11.92
C LEU A 143 -10.41 -6.43 -13.00
N TYR A 144 -9.17 -6.06 -12.66
CA TYR A 144 -8.15 -5.69 -13.65
C TYR A 144 -7.14 -6.80 -13.99
N ALA A 145 -7.00 -7.82 -13.13
CA ALA A 145 -6.07 -8.94 -13.35
C ALA A 145 -6.72 -10.17 -14.03
N ASP A 146 -8.03 -10.15 -14.30
CA ASP A 146 -8.62 -11.17 -15.18
C ASP A 146 -8.07 -10.96 -16.60
N LYS A 147 -7.28 -11.92 -17.09
CA LYS A 147 -6.69 -11.93 -18.45
C LYS A 147 -7.75 -11.76 -19.54
N ARG A 148 -9.04 -11.95 -19.24
CA ARG A 148 -10.18 -11.68 -20.13
C ARG A 148 -10.38 -10.19 -20.43
N ASN A 149 -9.97 -9.27 -19.55
CA ASN A 149 -10.10 -7.84 -19.79
C ASN A 149 -9.00 -7.26 -20.69
N LEU A 150 -7.89 -7.98 -20.88
CA LEU A 150 -6.88 -7.65 -21.89
C LEU A 150 -7.39 -7.88 -23.34
N LEU A 151 -8.37 -8.75 -23.53
CA LEU A 151 -9.00 -8.99 -24.84
C LEU A 151 -10.05 -7.93 -25.21
N ALA A 152 -10.54 -7.15 -24.23
CA ALA A 152 -11.55 -6.12 -24.44
C ALA A 152 -10.97 -4.72 -24.68
N LEU A 153 -9.64 -4.57 -24.58
CA LEU A 153 -8.90 -3.32 -24.76
C LEU A 153 -7.97 -3.33 -25.99
N SER A 154 -8.08 -4.36 -26.85
CA SER A 154 -7.38 -4.46 -28.14
C SER A 154 -8.25 -4.03 -29.31
#